data_AF-A0A950MBF5-F1
#
_entry.id   AF-A0A950MBF5-F1
#
_cell.length_a   1.000
_cell.length_b   1.000
_cell.length_c   1.000
_cell.angle_alpha   90.00
_cell.angle_beta   90.00
_cell.angle_gamma   90.00
#
_symmetry.space_group_name_H-M   'P 1'
#
loop_
_entity.id
_entity.type
_entity.pdbx_description
1 polymer ?
#
loop_
_entity_poly.entity_id
_entity_poly.type
_entity_poly.pdbx_seq_one_letter_code
_entity_poly.pdbx_strand_id
1 'polypeptide(L)'
;MDLNSLRIQVFEKTGIKIDTSDPVFALVALNEAVLSECVERHIATLQSVAGDVQKETAQLIEAGERTKKLLLQLGQVIRNQPGEGQPGDEPTRFDAIRYSAYDTKDSGSNGVNWRTVYTAAIASTFGALCVVLGVALAMPRTPAPVVQTPAVAPAPVADSKPAPAALTNEQLQLIQNGEKYAKMWPKLDVKTQQRIEALSK
;
A
#
# COMPACT_ATOMS: atom_id res chain seq x y z
N MET A 1 2.02 14.84 24.18
CA MET A 1 1.70 14.59 25.61
C MET A 1 2.34 15.68 26.48
N ASP A 2 1.83 15.96 27.70
CA ASP A 2 2.41 16.95 28.63
C ASP A 2 3.58 16.37 29.46
N LEU A 3 4.59 17.20 29.76
CA LEU A 3 5.81 16.83 30.48
C LEU A 3 5.53 16.35 31.92
N ASN A 4 4.52 16.90 32.57
CA ASN A 4 4.20 16.51 33.95
C ASN A 4 3.56 15.12 34.01
N SER A 5 2.69 14.80 33.05
CA SER A 5 2.13 13.45 32.89
C SER A 5 3.19 12.42 32.55
N LEU A 6 4.17 12.78 31.71
CA LEU A 6 5.29 11.89 31.37
C LEU A 6 6.15 11.57 32.60
N ARG A 7 6.40 12.58 33.45
CA ARG A 7 7.14 12.40 34.71
C ARG A 7 6.47 11.41 35.65
N ILE A 8 5.14 11.53 35.80
CA ILE A 8 4.36 10.60 36.60
C ILE A 8 4.45 9.18 36.02
N GLN A 9 4.29 9.00 34.71
CA GLN A 9 4.41 7.67 34.09
C GLN A 9 5.81 7.06 34.24
N VAL A 10 6.87 7.87 34.10
CA VAL A 10 8.23 7.38 34.30
C VAL A 10 8.43 6.95 35.76
N PHE A 11 7.94 7.73 36.72
CA PHE A 11 7.97 7.36 38.13
C PHE A 11 7.16 6.09 38.42
N GLU A 12 5.94 5.95 37.89
CA GLU A 12 5.11 4.76 38.09
C GLU A 12 5.74 3.50 37.50
N LYS A 13 6.37 3.60 36.33
CA LYS A 13 6.99 2.45 35.64
C LYS A 13 8.35 2.06 36.19
N THR A 14 9.12 3.03 36.67
CA THR A 14 10.52 2.79 37.09
C THR A 14 10.71 2.84 38.61
N GLY A 15 9.78 3.46 39.34
CA GLY A 15 9.91 3.76 40.76
C GLY A 15 10.90 4.90 41.07
N ILE A 16 11.54 5.48 40.05
CA ILE A 16 12.60 6.48 40.20
C ILE A 16 11.99 7.87 40.11
N LYS A 17 12.24 8.70 41.13
CA LYS A 17 11.91 10.13 41.07
C LYS A 17 12.95 10.83 40.23
N ILE A 18 12.54 11.27 39.03
CA ILE A 18 13.43 11.92 38.08
C ILE A 18 13.02 13.38 37.92
N ASP A 19 13.98 14.29 38.04
CA ASP A 19 13.78 15.72 37.86
C ASP A 19 13.74 16.11 36.37
N THR A 20 13.20 17.29 36.08
CA THR A 20 13.06 17.78 34.70
C THR A 20 14.39 18.13 34.04
N SER A 21 15.42 18.39 34.84
CA SER A 21 16.80 18.63 34.39
C SER A 21 17.61 17.34 34.24
N ASP A 22 17.05 16.17 34.57
CA ASP A 22 17.76 14.92 34.46
C ASP A 22 17.94 14.52 32.98
N PRO A 23 19.16 14.17 32.54
CA PRO A 23 19.40 13.74 31.17
C PRO A 23 18.57 12.52 30.75
N VAL A 24 18.25 11.61 31.65
CA VAL A 24 17.39 10.44 31.37
C VAL A 24 15.97 10.90 31.10
N PHE A 25 15.45 11.85 31.87
CA PHE A 25 14.11 12.38 31.62
C PHE A 25 14.05 13.16 30.30
N ALA A 26 15.08 13.94 29.99
CA ALA A 26 15.17 14.65 28.71
C ALA A 26 15.15 13.70 27.51
N LEU A 27 15.85 12.56 27.59
CA LEU A 27 15.82 11.53 26.54
C LEU A 27 14.45 10.88 26.40
N VAL A 28 13.78 10.55 27.52
CA VAL A 28 12.43 9.98 27.46
C VAL A 28 11.43 10.98 26.89
N ALA A 29 11.53 12.26 27.29
CA ALA A 29 10.70 13.32 26.75
C ALA A 29 10.93 13.56 25.26
N LEU A 30 12.19 13.52 24.81
CA LEU A 30 12.52 13.63 23.39
C LEU A 30 11.97 12.44 22.60
N ASN A 31 12.17 11.22 23.09
CA ASN A 31 11.64 10.02 22.44
C ASN A 31 10.11 10.09 22.35
N GLU A 32 9.42 10.49 23.41
CA GLU A 32 7.97 10.63 23.40
C GLU A 32 7.50 11.70 22.41
N ALA A 33 8.17 12.86 22.37
CA ALA A 33 7.86 13.92 21.40
C ALA A 33 8.04 13.42 19.96
N VAL A 34 9.18 12.81 19.65
CA VAL A 34 9.47 12.27 18.31
C VAL A 34 8.51 11.16 17.92
N LEU A 35 8.21 10.23 18.82
CA LEU A 35 7.26 9.14 18.58
C LEU A 35 5.85 9.69 18.34
N SER A 36 5.40 10.65 19.14
CA SER A 36 4.08 11.28 18.97
C SER A 36 3.97 11.95 17.60
N GLU A 37 4.99 12.71 17.19
CA GLU A 37 5.03 13.35 15.88
C GLU A 37 5.07 12.33 14.74
N CYS A 38 5.83 11.24 14.88
CA CYS A 38 5.89 10.18 13.87
C CYS A 38 4.55 9.46 13.70
N VAL A 39 3.87 9.18 14.82
CA VAL A 39 2.55 8.54 14.83
C VAL A 39 1.51 9.48 14.22
N GLU A 40 1.52 10.77 14.56
CA GLU A 40 0.61 11.76 13.97
C GLU A 40 0.78 11.87 12.45
N ARG A 41 2.03 11.95 11.97
CA ARG A 41 2.31 11.95 10.51
C ARG A 41 1.83 10.66 9.84
N HIS A 42 2.01 9.51 10.49
CA HIS A 42 1.53 8.23 9.95
C HIS A 42 0.00 8.17 9.89
N ILE A 43 -0.69 8.61 10.93
CA ILE A 43 -2.15 8.66 10.96
C ILE A 43 -2.67 9.59 9.86
N ALA A 44 -2.07 10.77 9.69
CA ALA A 44 -2.44 11.70 8.63
C ALA A 44 -2.24 11.08 7.23
N THR A 45 -1.14 10.35 7.03
CA THR A 45 -0.87 9.64 5.77
C THR A 45 -1.89 8.54 5.53
N LEU A 46 -2.20 7.72 6.55
CA LEU A 46 -3.20 6.66 6.46
C LEU A 46 -4.60 7.21 6.16
N GLN A 47 -4.98 8.33 6.77
CA GLN A 47 -6.26 8.99 6.51
C GLN A 47 -6.34 9.52 5.07
N SER A 48 -5.26 10.08 4.53
CA SER A 48 -5.20 10.50 3.13
C SER A 48 -5.40 9.31 2.19
N VAL A 49 -4.62 8.24 2.38
CA VAL A 49 -4.69 7.03 1.54
C VAL A 49 -6.07 6.36 1.65
N ALA A 50 -6.62 6.27 2.86
CA ALA A 50 -7.96 5.74 3.06
C ALA A 50 -9.02 6.57 2.32
N GLY A 51 -8.90 7.90 2.33
CA GLY A 51 -9.77 8.78 1.57
C GLY A 51 -9.67 8.57 0.06
N ASP A 52 -8.48 8.33 -0.48
CA ASP A 52 -8.29 8.08 -1.91
C ASP A 52 -8.83 6.72 -2.33
N VAL A 53 -8.59 5.67 -1.55
CA VAL A 53 -9.21 4.35 -1.77
C VAL A 53 -10.73 4.44 -1.71
N GLN A 54 -11.30 5.25 -0.82
CA GLN A 54 -12.74 5.47 -0.76
C GLN A 54 -13.28 6.18 -2.01
N LYS A 55 -12.54 7.13 -2.59
CA LYS A 55 -12.92 7.77 -3.86
C LYS A 55 -12.85 6.77 -5.02
N GLU A 56 -11.79 5.98 -5.11
CA GLU A 56 -11.64 4.98 -6.17
C GLU A 56 -12.73 3.92 -6.10
N THR A 57 -13.06 3.43 -4.91
CA THR A 57 -14.16 2.47 -4.72
C THR A 57 -15.52 3.08 -5.09
N ALA A 58 -15.77 4.35 -4.76
CA ALA A 58 -16.98 5.05 -5.19
C ALA A 58 -17.06 5.17 -6.72
N GLN A 59 -15.95 5.49 -7.39
CA GLN A 59 -15.89 5.56 -8.85
C GLN A 59 -16.14 4.19 -9.50
N LEU A 60 -15.58 3.11 -8.93
CA LEU A 60 -15.79 1.74 -9.40
C LEU A 60 -17.25 1.31 -9.24
N ILE A 61 -17.88 1.65 -8.12
CA ILE A 61 -19.31 1.39 -7.90
C ILE A 61 -20.15 2.12 -8.95
N GLU A 62 -19.86 3.40 -9.19
CA GLU A 62 -20.57 4.19 -10.20
C GLU A 62 -20.38 3.61 -11.62
N ALA A 63 -19.15 3.20 -11.97
CA ALA A 63 -18.88 2.53 -13.24
C ALA A 63 -19.65 1.20 -13.37
N GLY A 64 -19.76 0.43 -12.28
CA GLY A 64 -20.58 -0.78 -12.20
C GLY A 64 -22.07 -0.48 -12.45
N GLU A 65 -22.61 0.57 -11.84
CA GLU A 65 -23.99 0.99 -12.05
C GLU A 65 -24.28 1.45 -13.47
N ARG A 66 -23.34 2.21 -14.08
CA ARG A 66 -23.44 2.63 -15.49
C ARG A 66 -23.51 1.41 -16.41
N THR A 67 -22.66 0.41 -16.16
CA THR A 67 -22.66 -0.84 -16.92
C THR A 67 -23.99 -1.59 -16.77
N LYS A 68 -24.52 -1.67 -15.55
CA LYS A 68 -25.84 -2.28 -15.28
C LYS A 68 -26.97 -1.57 -16.03
N LYS A 69 -26.97 -0.23 -16.09
CA LYS A 69 -27.95 0.55 -16.84
C LYS A 69 -27.89 0.25 -18.35
N LEU A 70 -26.70 0.21 -18.93
CA LEU A 70 -26.52 -0.15 -20.34
C LEU A 70 -27.04 -1.57 -20.64
N LEU A 71 -26.77 -2.51 -19.73
CA LEU A 71 -27.22 -3.90 -19.87
C LEU A 71 -28.76 -4.01 -19.82
N LEU A 72 -29.40 -3.22 -18.96
CA LEU A 72 -30.87 -3.12 -18.91
C LEU A 72 -31.44 -2.47 -20.17
N GLN A 73 -30.80 -1.42 -20.70
CA GLN A 73 -31.20 -0.78 -21.95
C GLN A 73 -31.09 -1.74 -23.14
N LEU A 74 -29.98 -2.49 -23.26
CA LEU A 74 -29.86 -3.54 -24.28
C LEU A 74 -30.97 -4.60 -24.14
N GLY A 75 -31.27 -5.03 -22.92
CA GLY A 75 -32.37 -5.98 -22.67
C GLY A 75 -33.73 -5.44 -23.10
N GLN A 76 -34.00 -4.15 -22.92
CA GLN A 76 -35.23 -3.49 -23.38
C GLN A 76 -35.27 -3.31 -24.90
N VAL A 77 -34.15 -2.94 -25.53
CA VAL A 77 -34.06 -2.80 -26.99
C VAL A 77 -34.29 -4.13 -27.69
N ILE A 78 -33.71 -5.22 -27.17
CA ILE A 78 -33.97 -6.58 -27.67
C ILE A 78 -35.45 -6.96 -27.49
N ARG A 79 -36.07 -6.59 -26.36
CA ARG A 79 -37.49 -6.88 -26.08
C ARG A 79 -38.46 -6.07 -26.96
N ASN A 80 -38.07 -4.87 -27.38
CA ASN A 80 -38.94 -3.93 -28.08
C ASN A 80 -38.73 -3.91 -29.61
N GLN A 81 -37.91 -4.80 -30.19
CA GLN A 81 -37.86 -4.95 -31.65
C GLN A 81 -39.17 -5.60 -32.15
N PRO A 82 -39.97 -4.92 -32.97
CA PRO A 82 -41.11 -5.53 -33.64
C PRO A 82 -40.61 -6.09 -34.99
N GLY A 83 -40.51 -7.41 -35.09
CA GLY A 83 -40.10 -8.08 -36.33
C GLY A 83 -40.03 -9.59 -36.21
N GLU A 84 -41.16 -10.25 -36.47
CA GLU A 84 -41.33 -11.49 -37.23
C GLU A 84 -40.38 -12.68 -36.95
N GLY A 85 -40.91 -13.71 -36.28
CA GLY A 85 -40.24 -15.01 -36.14
C GLY A 85 -41.06 -16.03 -35.36
N GLN A 86 -41.96 -16.71 -36.09
CA GLN A 86 -42.59 -18.03 -35.87
C GLN A 86 -42.15 -18.86 -34.63
N PRO A 87 -43.08 -19.53 -33.90
CA PRO A 87 -42.72 -20.53 -32.90
C PRO A 87 -42.33 -21.84 -33.59
N GLY A 88 -41.05 -22.20 -33.56
CA GLY A 88 -40.57 -23.50 -34.05
C GLY A 88 -39.05 -23.57 -34.16
N ASP A 89 -38.47 -24.44 -33.33
CA ASP A 89 -37.20 -25.15 -33.52
C ASP A 89 -35.88 -24.36 -33.58
N GLU A 90 -35.28 -24.13 -32.41
CA GLU A 90 -33.94 -24.64 -31.99
C GLU A 90 -33.39 -23.81 -30.82
N PRO A 91 -32.80 -24.43 -29.78
CA PRO A 91 -32.15 -23.68 -28.71
C PRO A 91 -30.84 -23.10 -29.22
N THR A 92 -30.88 -21.87 -29.74
CA THR A 92 -29.68 -21.11 -30.07
C THR A 92 -28.80 -20.94 -28.83
N ARG A 93 -27.53 -21.34 -29.00
CA ARG A 93 -26.33 -21.26 -28.13
C ARG A 93 -26.16 -20.01 -27.25
N PHE A 94 -26.96 -18.96 -27.44
CA PHE A 94 -26.97 -17.72 -26.67
C PHE A 94 -27.74 -17.81 -25.34
N ASP A 95 -28.66 -18.76 -25.17
CA ASP A 95 -29.35 -18.96 -23.88
C ASP A 95 -28.44 -19.58 -22.80
N ALA A 96 -27.33 -20.22 -23.20
CA ALA A 96 -26.33 -20.76 -22.29
C ALA A 96 -25.58 -19.68 -21.49
N ILE A 97 -25.63 -18.41 -21.92
CA ILE A 97 -24.91 -17.32 -21.23
C ILE A 97 -25.76 -16.72 -20.10
N ARG A 98 -27.08 -16.92 -20.09
CA ARG A 98 -27.98 -16.39 -19.04
C ARG A 98 -28.06 -17.22 -17.76
N TYR A 99 -27.43 -18.38 -17.70
CA TYR A 99 -27.50 -19.30 -16.54
C TYR A 99 -26.15 -19.59 -15.87
N SER A 100 -25.21 -18.62 -15.89
CA SER A 100 -23.97 -18.68 -15.10
C SER A 100 -23.89 -17.59 -14.03
N ALA A 101 -25.03 -17.02 -13.64
CA ALA A 101 -25.16 -16.09 -12.53
C ALA A 101 -25.53 -16.88 -11.26
N TYR A 102 -24.51 -17.14 -10.43
CA TYR A 102 -24.62 -17.55 -9.01
C TYR A 102 -25.26 -18.92 -8.74
N ASP A 103 -24.54 -20.01 -9.02
CA ASP A 103 -24.69 -21.23 -8.22
C ASP A 103 -23.96 -21.02 -6.88
N THR A 104 -24.53 -20.15 -6.04
CA THR A 104 -24.22 -20.15 -4.61
C THR A 104 -24.96 -21.34 -4.03
N LYS A 105 -24.35 -22.53 -4.09
CA LYS A 105 -24.73 -23.63 -3.21
C LYS A 105 -24.42 -23.22 -1.78
N ASP A 106 -25.41 -22.60 -1.16
CA ASP A 106 -25.74 -22.84 0.24
C ASP A 106 -26.03 -24.35 0.39
N SER A 107 -24.98 -25.11 0.64
CA SER A 107 -25.10 -26.41 1.27
C SER A 107 -24.56 -26.26 2.68
N GLY A 108 -25.50 -26.13 3.62
CA GLY A 108 -25.26 -26.24 5.05
C GLY A 108 -24.40 -27.46 5.34
N SER A 109 -23.17 -27.19 5.75
CA SER A 109 -22.22 -28.16 6.25
C SER A 109 -21.31 -27.38 7.17
N ASN A 110 -21.36 -27.69 8.47
CA ASN A 110 -20.48 -27.21 9.54
C ASN A 110 -19.03 -27.71 9.34
N GLY A 111 -18.50 -27.64 8.13
CA GLY A 111 -17.10 -27.84 7.83
C GLY A 111 -16.46 -26.46 7.68
N VAL A 112 -15.69 -26.04 8.68
CA VAL A 112 -14.80 -24.89 8.54
C VAL A 112 -13.97 -25.08 7.28
N ASN A 113 -14.26 -24.28 6.25
CA ASN A 113 -13.57 -24.35 4.97
C ASN A 113 -12.13 -23.88 5.18
N TRP A 114 -11.25 -24.84 5.49
CA TRP A 114 -9.85 -24.61 5.84
C TRP A 114 -9.09 -23.86 4.74
N ARG A 115 -9.57 -23.93 3.49
CA ARG A 115 -9.10 -23.13 2.36
C ARG A 115 -9.31 -21.63 2.56
N THR A 116 -10.48 -21.21 3.05
CA THR A 116 -10.80 -19.81 3.32
C THR A 116 -9.99 -19.28 4.50
N VAL A 117 -9.77 -20.13 5.52
CA VAL A 117 -8.92 -19.81 6.67
C VAL A 117 -7.46 -19.68 6.24
N TYR A 118 -6.94 -20.56 5.40
CA TYR A 118 -5.59 -20.46 4.84
C TYR A 118 -5.41 -19.21 3.99
N THR A 119 -6.36 -18.88 3.12
CA THR A 119 -6.26 -17.66 2.30
C THR A 119 -6.28 -16.40 3.15
N ALA A 120 -7.08 -16.36 4.23
CA ALA A 120 -7.10 -15.24 5.16
C ALA A 120 -5.81 -15.14 6.00
N ALA A 121 -5.25 -16.27 6.43
CA ALA A 121 -3.99 -16.31 7.17
C ALA A 121 -2.78 -15.89 6.33
N ILE A 122 -2.74 -16.32 5.05
CA ILE A 122 -1.67 -15.94 4.11
C ILE A 122 -1.76 -14.44 3.78
N ALA A 123 -2.97 -13.90 3.56
CA ALA A 123 -3.15 -12.47 3.32
C ALA A 123 -2.72 -11.61 4.53
N SER A 124 -3.04 -12.05 5.75
CA SER A 124 -2.65 -11.35 6.99
C SER A 124 -1.14 -11.35 7.22
N THR A 125 -0.48 -12.49 7.01
CA THR A 125 0.98 -12.60 7.19
C THR A 125 1.77 -11.86 6.11
N PHE A 126 1.26 -11.83 4.87
CA PHE A 126 1.90 -11.07 3.79
C PHE A 126 1.76 -9.55 4.00
N GLY A 127 0.60 -9.08 4.47
CA GLY A 127 0.40 -7.68 4.84
C GLY A 127 1.34 -7.24 5.97
N ALA A 128 1.48 -8.05 7.02
CA ALA A 128 2.41 -7.78 8.12
C ALA A 128 3.87 -7.74 7.64
N LEU A 129 4.26 -8.66 6.75
CA LEU A 129 5.60 -8.68 6.17
C LEU A 129 5.88 -7.43 5.32
N CYS A 130 4.94 -7.01 4.49
CA CYS A 130 5.07 -5.79 3.67
C CYS A 130 5.16 -4.52 4.51
N VAL A 131 4.40 -4.43 5.62
CA VAL A 131 4.49 -3.28 6.54
C VAL A 131 5.85 -3.25 7.25
N VAL A 132 6.35 -4.39 7.72
CA VAL A 132 7.67 -4.47 8.35
C VAL A 132 8.79 -4.17 7.36
N LEU A 133 8.71 -4.69 6.12
CA LEU A 133 9.70 -4.42 5.08
C LEU A 133 9.67 -2.97 4.60
N GLY A 134 8.48 -2.37 4.50
CA GLY A 134 8.29 -0.96 4.14
C GLY A 134 8.85 -0.03 5.21
N VAL A 135 8.62 -0.33 6.50
CA VAL A 135 9.24 0.41 7.61
C VAL A 135 10.76 0.24 7.62
N ALA A 136 11.28 -0.95 7.31
CA ALA A 136 12.72 -1.20 7.27
C ALA A 136 13.44 -0.51 6.09
N LEU A 137 12.76 -0.30 4.95
CA LEU A 137 13.31 0.38 3.78
C LEU A 137 13.13 1.91 3.82
N ALA A 138 12.16 2.41 4.60
CA ALA A 138 11.90 3.84 4.76
C ALA A 138 12.70 4.51 5.88
N MET A 139 13.46 3.76 6.69
CA MET A 139 14.40 4.36 7.65
C MET A 139 15.70 4.76 6.94
N PRO A 140 16.06 6.06 6.89
CA PRO A 140 17.41 6.46 6.51
C PRO A 140 18.38 5.89 7.55
N ARG A 141 19.35 5.09 7.10
CA ARG A 141 20.49 4.68 7.92
C ARG A 141 21.10 5.93 8.54
N THR A 142 21.16 5.95 9.86
CA THR A 142 21.85 6.98 10.64
C THR A 142 23.29 7.14 10.13
N PRO A 143 23.75 8.37 9.86
CA PRO A 143 25.15 8.62 9.60
C PRO A 143 25.95 8.45 10.91
N ALA A 144 27.15 7.88 10.77
CA ALA A 144 28.13 7.68 11.83
C ALA A 144 28.40 8.96 12.66
N PRO A 145 28.83 8.84 13.93
CA PRO A 145 29.08 9.99 14.79
C PRO A 145 30.20 10.88 14.23
N VAL A 146 29.85 12.10 13.87
CA VAL A 146 30.79 13.15 13.48
C VAL A 146 31.49 13.66 14.74
N VAL A 147 32.81 13.48 14.76
CA VAL A 147 33.74 14.09 15.72
C VAL A 147 33.59 15.62 15.66
N GLN A 148 33.22 16.23 16.78
CA GLN A 148 33.14 17.67 16.94
C GLN A 148 34.54 18.29 16.83
N THR A 149 34.69 19.30 15.96
CA THR A 149 35.75 20.32 16.05
C THR A 149 35.08 21.69 16.13
N PRO A 150 35.60 22.65 16.93
CA PRO A 150 34.83 23.83 17.30
C PRO A 150 35.02 25.03 16.36
N ALA A 151 33.90 25.75 16.18
CA ALA A 151 33.73 27.21 16.09
C ALA A 151 34.45 28.03 14.99
N VAL A 152 33.67 28.51 14.00
CA VAL A 152 33.74 29.90 13.47
C VAL A 152 32.32 30.37 13.07
N ALA A 153 32.04 31.65 13.32
CA ALA A 153 30.76 32.38 13.29
C ALA A 153 30.17 32.68 11.87
N PRO A 154 28.93 33.22 11.76
CA PRO A 154 28.07 33.15 10.56
C PRO A 154 27.98 34.45 9.73
N ALA A 155 27.61 34.35 8.45
CA ALA A 155 27.03 35.42 7.61
C ALA A 155 26.40 34.83 6.30
N PRO A 156 25.63 35.57 5.48
CA PRO A 156 24.18 35.38 5.33
C PRO A 156 23.70 34.92 3.94
N VAL A 157 22.40 34.65 3.90
CA VAL A 157 21.49 34.27 2.81
C VAL A 157 21.79 34.90 1.44
N ALA A 158 21.77 34.08 0.38
CA ALA A 158 21.58 34.54 -0.99
C ALA A 158 20.69 33.55 -1.76
N ASP A 159 19.63 34.11 -2.35
CA ASP A 159 18.70 33.47 -3.28
C ASP A 159 19.41 32.77 -4.45
N SER A 160 19.10 31.50 -4.72
CA SER A 160 19.30 30.92 -6.06
C SER A 160 18.30 29.79 -6.33
N LYS A 161 17.35 30.09 -7.20
CA LYS A 161 16.56 29.17 -8.05
C LYS A 161 17.35 27.90 -8.44
N PRO A 162 16.86 26.67 -8.18
CA PRO A 162 17.58 25.47 -8.60
C PRO A 162 17.35 25.17 -10.08
N ALA A 163 18.44 25.21 -10.85
CA ALA A 163 18.56 24.59 -12.17
C ALA A 163 18.50 23.05 -12.06
N PRO A 164 18.08 22.32 -13.10
CA PRO A 164 17.75 20.90 -13.00
C PRO A 164 18.97 20.07 -12.62
N ALA A 165 18.81 19.27 -11.56
CA ALA A 165 19.84 18.40 -11.02
C ALA A 165 20.42 17.51 -12.12
N ALA A 166 21.74 17.60 -12.32
CA ALA A 166 22.49 16.60 -13.07
C ALA A 166 22.25 15.23 -12.43
N LEU A 167 22.03 14.21 -13.29
CA LEU A 167 21.80 12.82 -12.89
C LEU A 167 22.83 12.41 -11.84
N THR A 168 22.34 12.01 -10.66
CA THR A 168 23.21 11.68 -9.55
C THR A 168 24.04 10.44 -9.89
N ASN A 169 25.25 10.32 -9.34
CA ASN A 169 26.13 9.17 -9.59
C ASN A 169 25.44 7.82 -9.25
N GLU A 170 24.48 7.83 -8.33
CA GLU A 170 23.64 6.66 -8.03
C GLU A 170 22.66 6.32 -9.16
N GLN A 171 22.05 7.31 -9.82
CA GLN A 171 21.17 7.09 -10.96
C GLN A 171 21.95 6.53 -12.16
N LEU A 172 23.18 6.99 -12.38
CA LEU A 172 24.07 6.43 -13.40
C LEU A 172 24.42 4.96 -13.11
N GLN A 173 24.63 4.59 -11.85
CA GLN A 173 24.87 3.20 -11.47
C GLN A 173 23.63 2.32 -11.65
N LEU A 174 22.43 2.83 -11.37
CA LEU A 174 21.18 2.11 -11.61
C LEU A 174 20.95 1.86 -13.11
N ILE A 175 21.25 2.85 -13.96
CA ILE A 175 21.18 2.69 -15.43
C ILE A 175 22.20 1.64 -15.90
N GLN A 176 23.44 1.71 -15.43
CA GLN A 176 24.48 0.72 -15.78
C GLN A 176 24.12 -0.69 -15.29
N ASN A 177 23.52 -0.82 -14.12
CA ASN A 177 23.05 -2.11 -13.61
C ASN A 177 21.83 -2.61 -14.40
N GLY A 178 20.91 -1.73 -14.79
CA GLY A 178 19.79 -2.05 -15.68
C GLY A 178 20.23 -2.64 -17.01
N GLU A 179 21.28 -2.09 -17.64
CA GLU A 179 21.86 -2.65 -18.87
C GLU A 179 22.49 -4.04 -18.67
N LYS A 180 23.10 -4.29 -17.51
CA LYS A 180 23.62 -5.63 -17.16
C LYS A 180 22.47 -6.63 -17.01
N TYR A 181 21.37 -6.24 -16.36
CA TYR A 181 20.19 -7.09 -16.26
C TYR A 181 19.56 -7.37 -17.63
N ALA A 182 19.47 -6.38 -18.52
CA ALA A 182 18.97 -6.57 -19.89
C ALA A 182 19.83 -7.56 -20.70
N LYS A 183 21.16 -7.57 -20.49
CA LYS A 183 22.07 -8.54 -21.13
C LYS A 183 22.02 -9.94 -20.51
N MET A 184 21.67 -10.05 -19.23
CA MET A 184 21.52 -11.34 -18.53
C MET A 184 20.14 -11.96 -18.70
N TRP A 185 19.11 -11.14 -18.97
CA TRP A 185 17.74 -11.57 -19.19
C TRP A 185 17.61 -12.70 -20.23
N PRO A 186 18.14 -12.59 -21.46
CA PRO A 186 18.04 -13.65 -22.47
C PRO A 186 18.90 -14.89 -22.16
N LYS A 187 19.83 -14.80 -21.19
CA LYS A 187 20.66 -15.93 -20.74
C LYS A 187 20.05 -16.70 -19.57
N LEU A 188 18.98 -16.17 -18.98
CA LEU A 188 18.27 -16.81 -17.88
C LEU A 188 17.40 -17.96 -18.42
N ASP A 189 17.32 -19.05 -17.68
CA ASP A 189 16.51 -20.22 -18.06
C ASP A 189 15.03 -19.83 -18.26
N VAL A 190 14.40 -20.39 -19.29
CA VAL A 190 13.02 -20.06 -19.71
C VAL A 190 12.03 -20.29 -18.56
N LYS A 191 12.28 -21.32 -17.74
CA LYS A 191 11.46 -21.60 -16.55
C LYS A 191 11.57 -20.50 -15.48
N THR A 192 12.73 -19.87 -15.38
CA THR A 192 12.96 -18.75 -14.45
C THR A 192 12.35 -17.47 -14.99
N GLN A 193 12.47 -17.19 -16.29
CA GLN A 193 11.81 -16.05 -16.94
C GLN A 193 10.28 -16.11 -16.76
N GLN A 194 9.68 -17.26 -17.04
CA GLN A 194 8.23 -17.46 -16.85
C GLN A 194 7.79 -17.31 -15.40
N ARG A 195 8.62 -17.72 -14.45
CA ARG A 195 8.31 -17.55 -13.01
C ARG A 195 8.43 -16.09 -12.57
N ILE A 196 9.35 -15.32 -13.15
CA ILE A 196 9.47 -13.89 -12.89
C ILE A 196 8.30 -13.13 -13.54
N GLU A 197 7.92 -13.47 -14.77
CA GLU A 197 6.74 -12.89 -15.44
C GLU A 197 5.42 -13.24 -14.74
N ALA A 198 5.32 -14.45 -14.16
CA ALA A 198 4.18 -14.84 -13.34
C ALA A 198 4.13 -14.14 -11.98
N LEU A 199 5.27 -13.64 -11.47
CA LEU A 199 5.33 -12.83 -10.25
C LEU A 199 5.11 -11.33 -10.53
N SER A 200 5.23 -10.88 -11.78
CA SER A 200 4.96 -9.50 -12.19
C SER A 200 3.54 -9.25 -12.70
N LYS A 201 2.66 -10.28 -12.68
CA LYS A 201 1.22 -10.19 -12.97
C LYS A 201 0.42 -10.28 -11.69
#